data_AF-A0A379Y603-F1
#
_entry.id   AF-A0A379Y603-F1
#
_cell.length_a   1.000
_cell.length_b   1.000
_cell.length_c   1.000
_cell.angle_alpha   90.00
_cell.angle_beta   90.00
_cell.angle_gamma   90.00
#
_symmetry.space_group_name_H-M   'P 1'
#
loop_
_entity.id
_entity.type
_entity.pdbx_description
1 polymer ?
#
loop_
_entity_poly.entity_id
_entity_poly.type
_entity_poly.pdbx_seq_one_letter_code
_entity_poly.pdbx_strand_id
1 'polypeptide(L)'
;MLVTPQEVDILIREGALLAPTLAQTRILRAYAGVRPLVASDDDPSGRNVSRGIVLLDHASRDGLEGFITITGGKLMTYRLMAEWATDKVCEKLGVNRPCTTAQDALPGSRQSAEETARSVVSLPASIRGSAIYRHGDRASQVPAADRLDTSLVCECEAVTAGEVRYAVNSLTVNNLVDLRRRTRVGMGTCQGELCACRAAGLLTRFKVSTPQQSIAQLSQFLNERWKGVRPIAWGDALRESEFTSWVYQGLCGLEAQADKEQEADDAI
;
A
#
# COMPACT_ATOMS: atom_id res chain seq x y z
N MET A 1 1.02 4.80 15.46
CA MET A 1 2.36 5.28 15.06
C MET A 1 2.20 6.48 14.15
N LEU A 2 2.81 7.61 14.50
CA LEU A 2 2.70 8.88 13.77
C LEU A 2 4.11 9.38 13.45
N VAL A 3 4.27 10.08 12.33
CA VAL A 3 5.49 10.82 12.04
C VAL A 3 5.40 12.18 12.74
N THR A 4 6.48 12.61 13.36
CA THR A 4 6.59 13.91 14.04
C THR A 4 7.16 14.98 13.10
N PRO A 5 6.80 16.26 13.28
CA PRO A 5 7.44 17.36 12.56
C PRO A 5 8.97 17.41 12.74
N GLN A 6 9.46 17.02 13.91
CA GLN A 6 10.89 16.96 14.22
C GLN A 6 11.63 15.91 13.39
N GLU A 7 11.04 14.72 13.20
CA GLU A 7 11.61 13.70 12.32
C GLU A 7 11.68 14.20 10.87
N VAL A 8 10.65 14.93 10.41
CA VAL A 8 10.66 15.53 9.07
C VAL A 8 11.78 16.57 8.95
N ASP A 9 11.92 17.48 9.91
CA ASP A 9 12.96 18.51 9.92
C ASP A 9 14.36 17.90 9.85
N ILE A 10 14.62 16.87 10.67
CA ILE A 10 15.89 16.13 10.65
C ILE A 10 16.16 15.58 9.24
N LEU A 11 15.18 14.89 8.62
CA LEU A 11 15.37 14.31 7.29
C LEU A 11 15.62 15.37 6.21
N ILE A 12 14.93 16.52 6.25
CA ILE A 12 15.14 17.61 5.30
C ILE A 12 16.53 18.21 5.50
N ARG A 13 16.90 18.54 6.74
CA ARG A 13 18.16 19.20 7.06
C ARG A 13 19.36 18.33 6.70
N GLU A 14 19.38 17.07 7.12
CA GLU A 14 20.47 16.15 6.80
C GLU A 14 20.50 15.83 5.28
N GLY A 15 19.33 15.66 4.66
CA GLY A 15 19.23 15.43 3.22
C GLY A 15 19.73 16.60 2.37
N ALA A 16 19.47 17.84 2.81
CA ALA A 16 19.89 19.05 2.10
C ALA A 16 21.42 19.23 2.05
N LEU A 17 22.16 18.63 2.98
CA LEU A 17 23.63 18.60 2.94
C LEU A 17 24.14 17.81 1.72
N LEU A 18 23.41 16.77 1.31
CA LEU A 18 23.74 15.94 0.13
C LEU A 18 23.12 16.51 -1.15
N ALA A 19 21.87 16.97 -1.06
CA ALA A 19 21.10 17.49 -2.20
C ALA A 19 20.39 18.79 -1.79
N PRO A 20 21.01 19.97 -2.01
CA PRO A 20 20.48 21.26 -1.54
C PRO A 20 19.05 21.58 -1.98
N THR A 21 18.61 21.03 -3.12
CA THR A 21 17.23 21.22 -3.62
C THR A 21 16.17 20.65 -2.67
N LEU A 22 16.51 19.70 -1.79
CA LEU A 22 15.57 19.11 -0.82
C LEU A 22 15.02 20.14 0.18
N ALA A 23 15.78 21.19 0.49
CA ALA A 23 15.34 22.25 1.40
C ALA A 23 14.11 23.02 0.90
N GLN A 24 13.87 22.99 -0.42
CA GLN A 24 12.77 23.72 -1.07
C GLN A 24 11.81 22.77 -1.81
N THR A 25 12.10 21.47 -1.80
CA THR A 25 11.28 20.49 -2.51
C THR A 25 9.95 20.32 -1.79
N ARG A 26 8.86 20.41 -2.55
CA ARG A 26 7.53 20.16 -2.01
C ARG A 26 7.39 18.71 -1.53
N ILE A 27 7.03 18.54 -0.27
CA ILE A 27 6.77 17.23 0.31
C ILE A 27 5.29 16.92 0.15
N LEU A 28 4.98 15.74 -0.39
CA LEU A 28 3.59 15.31 -0.60
C LEU A 28 3.00 14.62 0.63
N ARG A 29 3.83 13.87 1.35
CA ARG A 29 3.43 13.05 2.49
C ARG A 29 4.63 12.51 3.25
N ALA A 30 4.47 12.39 4.57
CA ALA A 30 5.30 11.56 5.43
C ALA A 30 4.62 10.23 5.79
N TYR A 31 5.40 9.19 6.03
CA TYR A 31 4.92 7.90 6.54
C TYR A 31 5.96 7.27 7.45
N ALA A 32 5.48 6.44 8.38
CA ALA A 32 6.32 5.64 9.26
C ALA A 32 6.08 4.15 9.00
N GLY A 33 7.08 3.33 9.32
CA GLY A 33 6.99 1.88 9.28
C GLY A 33 7.82 1.25 10.39
N VAL A 34 7.29 0.19 11.00
CA VAL A 34 7.99 -0.57 12.03
C VAL A 34 8.77 -1.69 11.36
N ARG A 35 10.02 -1.88 11.79
CA ARG A 35 10.81 -3.06 11.43
C ARG A 35 10.66 -4.08 12.56
N PRO A 36 10.11 -5.28 12.31
CA PRO A 36 10.04 -6.34 13.31
C PRO A 36 11.44 -6.94 13.49
N LEU A 37 12.22 -6.34 14.38
CA LEU A 37 13.57 -6.78 14.72
C LEU A 37 13.50 -7.81 15.83
N VAL A 38 14.21 -8.93 15.66
CA VAL A 38 14.24 -10.02 16.63
C VAL A 38 15.47 -9.86 17.50
N ALA A 39 15.27 -9.50 18.77
CA ALA A 39 16.35 -9.52 19.74
C ALA A 39 16.85 -10.96 19.92
N SER A 40 18.17 -11.13 20.00
CA SER A 40 18.73 -12.33 20.61
C SER A 40 18.36 -12.34 22.09
N ASP A 41 18.11 -13.52 22.66
CA ASP A 41 17.70 -13.68 24.06
C ASP A 41 18.68 -13.02 25.07
N ASP A 42 19.93 -12.71 24.66
CA ASP A 42 20.99 -12.09 25.47
C ASP A 42 21.34 -10.61 25.17
N ASP A 43 20.57 -9.85 24.36
CA ASP A 43 20.86 -8.41 24.11
C ASP A 43 19.68 -7.45 24.45
N PRO A 44 19.63 -6.90 25.67
CA PRO A 44 18.59 -5.95 26.09
C PRO A 44 18.73 -4.54 25.47
N SER A 45 19.84 -4.23 24.78
CA SER A 45 20.04 -2.91 24.15
C SER A 45 19.38 -2.78 22.78
N GLY A 46 19.04 -3.91 22.14
CA GLY A 46 18.52 -3.96 20.78
C GLY A 46 19.49 -3.43 19.71
N ARG A 47 20.76 -3.16 20.06
CA ARG A 47 21.76 -2.61 19.13
C ARG A 47 22.47 -3.70 18.32
N ASN A 48 22.56 -4.93 18.83
CA ASN A 48 23.12 -6.09 18.14
C ASN A 48 22.03 -7.07 17.66
N VAL A 49 20.86 -6.55 17.27
CA VAL A 49 19.83 -7.37 16.63
C VAL A 49 20.32 -7.88 15.29
N SER A 50 20.47 -9.21 15.16
CA SER A 50 20.80 -9.83 13.90
C SER A 50 19.73 -9.47 12.85
N ARG A 51 20.16 -8.92 11.71
CA ARG A 51 19.27 -8.63 10.56
C ARG A 51 19.05 -9.88 9.70
N GLY A 52 19.39 -11.06 10.23
CA GLY A 52 19.31 -12.34 9.56
C GLY A 52 17.88 -12.88 9.49
N ILE A 53 17.71 -13.94 8.72
CA ILE A 53 16.49 -14.74 8.73
C ILE A 53 16.56 -15.65 9.95
N VAL A 54 15.51 -15.68 10.77
CA VAL A 54 15.42 -16.54 11.95
C VAL A 54 14.21 -17.46 11.78
N LEU A 55 14.47 -18.77 11.75
CA LEU A 55 13.45 -19.80 11.75
C LEU A 55 13.47 -20.51 13.10
N LEU A 56 12.36 -20.45 13.82
CA LEU A 56 12.17 -21.07 15.13
C LEU A 56 11.24 -22.28 14.98
N ASP A 57 11.75 -23.47 15.32
CA ASP A 57 10.94 -24.67 15.51
C ASP A 57 10.58 -24.80 16.99
N HIS A 58 9.34 -24.46 17.33
CA HIS A 58 8.88 -24.44 18.71
C HIS A 58 8.77 -25.83 19.33
N ALA A 59 8.79 -26.91 18.54
CA ALA A 59 8.86 -28.27 19.08
C ALA A 59 10.20 -28.48 19.81
N SER A 60 11.31 -28.08 19.17
CA SER A 60 12.66 -28.18 19.73
C SER A 60 12.96 -27.12 20.80
N ARG A 61 12.44 -25.91 20.63
CA ARG A 61 12.74 -24.77 21.52
C ARG A 61 11.87 -24.77 22.77
N ASP A 62 10.57 -24.99 22.61
CA ASP A 62 9.55 -24.73 23.63
C ASP A 62 8.70 -25.97 23.95
N GLY A 63 8.93 -27.11 23.28
CA GLY A 63 8.11 -28.32 23.42
C GLY A 63 6.72 -28.22 22.78
N LEU A 64 6.48 -27.21 21.93
CA LEU A 64 5.19 -26.98 21.27
C LEU A 64 5.21 -27.48 19.82
N GLU A 65 4.56 -28.62 19.60
CA GLU A 65 4.43 -29.22 18.26
C GLU A 65 3.53 -28.40 17.32
N GLY A 66 3.81 -28.51 16.01
CA GLY A 66 3.00 -27.90 14.97
C GLY A 66 3.12 -26.37 14.83
N PHE A 67 4.01 -25.73 15.59
CA PHE A 67 4.20 -24.28 15.54
C PHE A 67 5.62 -23.91 15.08
N ILE A 68 5.71 -23.10 14.03
CA ILE A 68 6.97 -22.61 13.45
C ILE A 68 6.84 -21.11 13.27
N THR A 69 7.87 -20.36 13.66
CA THR A 69 7.94 -18.91 13.43
C THR A 69 9.08 -18.59 12.48
N ILE A 70 8.79 -17.80 11.44
CA ILE A 70 9.79 -17.20 10.55
C ILE A 70 9.78 -15.68 10.76
N THR A 71 10.91 -15.10 11.08
CA THR A 71 11.01 -13.67 11.41
C THR A 71 12.38 -13.10 11.05
N GLY A 72 12.54 -11.78 11.18
CA GLY A 72 13.69 -11.04 10.69
C GLY A 72 13.69 -10.91 9.16
N GLY A 73 14.87 -10.99 8.55
CA GLY A 73 15.06 -10.85 7.11
C GLY A 73 14.70 -9.46 6.56
N LYS A 74 14.56 -9.39 5.23
CA LYS A 74 14.17 -8.18 4.48
C LYS A 74 13.16 -8.56 3.41
N LEU A 75 12.47 -7.55 2.86
CA LEU A 75 11.64 -7.77 1.67
C LEU A 75 12.43 -8.44 0.55
N MET A 76 13.71 -8.11 0.35
CA MET A 76 14.55 -8.74 -0.68
C MET A 76 14.83 -10.23 -0.44
N THR A 77 14.66 -10.73 0.79
CA THR A 77 14.91 -12.13 1.15
C THR A 77 13.62 -12.93 1.35
N TYR A 78 12.45 -12.36 1.05
CA TYR A 78 11.15 -12.98 1.35
C TYR A 78 11.00 -14.38 0.73
N ARG A 79 11.50 -14.59 -0.49
CA ARG A 79 11.42 -15.89 -1.18
C ARG A 79 12.20 -16.97 -0.43
N LEU A 80 13.42 -16.64 0.00
CA LEU A 80 14.27 -17.56 0.78
C LEU A 80 13.67 -17.82 2.17
N MET A 81 13.07 -16.81 2.79
CA MET A 81 12.35 -16.98 4.06
C MET A 81 11.17 -17.96 3.89
N ALA A 82 10.40 -17.80 2.82
CA ALA A 82 9.29 -18.70 2.50
C ALA A 82 9.76 -20.12 2.19
N GLU A 83 10.87 -20.28 1.48
CA GLU A 83 11.53 -21.56 1.23
C GLU A 83 11.92 -22.24 2.55
N TRP A 84 12.65 -21.57 3.45
CA TRP A 84 13.04 -22.15 4.75
C TRP A 84 11.84 -22.55 5.61
N ALA A 85 10.81 -21.70 5.67
CA ALA A 85 9.58 -22.00 6.39
C ALA A 85 8.86 -23.22 5.81
N THR A 86 8.76 -23.29 4.48
CA THR A 86 8.09 -24.40 3.79
C THR A 86 8.88 -25.70 3.89
N ASP A 87 10.20 -25.66 3.79
CA ASP A 87 11.06 -26.82 3.94
C ASP A 87 10.92 -27.45 5.34
N LYS A 88 10.86 -26.62 6.40
CA LYS A 88 10.60 -27.09 7.77
C LYS A 88 9.19 -27.70 7.91
N VAL A 89 8.18 -27.15 7.23
CA VAL A 89 6.83 -27.73 7.19
C VAL A 89 6.86 -29.08 6.45
N CYS A 90 7.52 -29.17 5.31
CA CYS A 90 7.69 -30.40 4.53
C CYS A 90 8.37 -31.50 5.35
N GLU A 91 9.44 -31.16 6.08
CA GLU A 91 10.12 -32.07 7.02
C GLU A 91 9.14 -32.65 8.05
N LYS A 92 8.36 -31.80 8.74
CA LYS A 92 7.39 -32.24 9.75
C LYS A 92 6.24 -33.07 9.18
N LEU A 93 5.84 -32.83 7.94
CA LEU A 93 4.78 -33.57 7.24
C LEU A 93 5.29 -34.83 6.51
N GLY A 94 6.61 -35.10 6.53
CA GLY A 94 7.20 -36.21 5.79
C GLY A 94 7.11 -36.06 4.26
N VAL A 95 7.00 -34.82 3.76
CA VAL A 95 6.93 -34.51 2.33
C VAL A 95 8.34 -34.20 1.83
N ASN A 96 8.82 -34.94 0.83
CA ASN A 96 10.12 -34.69 0.21
C ASN A 96 9.94 -34.16 -1.21
N ARG A 97 10.01 -32.83 -1.37
CA ARG A 97 9.93 -32.15 -2.68
C ARG A 97 10.87 -30.93 -2.70
N PRO A 98 11.68 -30.75 -3.75
CA PRO A 98 12.53 -29.56 -3.86
C PRO A 98 11.71 -28.30 -4.14
N CYS A 99 12.17 -27.17 -3.61
CA CYS A 99 11.60 -25.86 -3.89
C CYS A 99 11.94 -25.41 -5.32
N THR A 100 10.95 -24.91 -6.08
CA THR A 100 11.09 -24.40 -7.46
C THR A 100 10.82 -22.90 -7.59
N THR A 101 10.52 -22.24 -6.47
CA THR A 101 10.02 -20.85 -6.47
C THR A 101 11.03 -19.82 -6.99
N ALA A 102 12.32 -20.19 -7.11
CA ALA A 102 13.34 -19.33 -7.69
C ALA A 102 13.21 -19.19 -9.21
N GLN A 103 12.57 -20.16 -9.88
CA GLN A 103 12.36 -20.20 -11.32
C GLN A 103 10.92 -19.87 -11.71
N ASP A 104 9.98 -19.95 -10.77
CA ASP A 104 8.57 -19.69 -11.02
C ASP A 104 8.28 -18.18 -11.09
N ALA A 105 7.89 -17.70 -12.27
CA ALA A 105 7.53 -16.31 -12.48
C ALA A 105 6.24 -15.93 -11.74
N LEU A 106 6.28 -14.81 -11.01
CA LEU A 106 5.09 -14.27 -10.35
C LEU A 106 4.02 -13.83 -11.37
N PRO A 107 2.73 -13.87 -11.01
CA PRO A 107 1.66 -13.33 -11.85
C PRO A 107 1.91 -11.85 -12.19
N GLY A 108 1.85 -11.47 -13.47
CA GLY A 108 2.24 -10.14 -13.93
C GLY A 108 3.57 -10.11 -14.68
N SER A 109 4.41 -11.15 -14.54
CA SER A 109 5.79 -11.14 -15.02
C SER A 109 6.17 -12.35 -15.87
N ARG A 110 5.20 -12.94 -16.58
CA ARG A 110 5.45 -14.15 -17.40
C ARG A 110 5.87 -13.83 -18.82
N GLN A 111 5.75 -12.58 -19.23
CA GLN A 111 6.17 -12.06 -20.54
C GLN A 111 7.30 -11.05 -20.37
N SER A 112 8.11 -10.87 -21.41
CA SER A 112 9.07 -9.76 -21.47
C SER A 112 8.35 -8.40 -21.54
N ALA A 113 9.09 -7.33 -21.25
CA ALA A 113 8.55 -5.96 -21.32
C ALA A 113 8.08 -5.59 -22.75
N GLU A 114 8.81 -6.04 -23.77
CA GLU A 114 8.47 -5.78 -25.17
C GLU A 114 7.20 -6.53 -25.60
N GLU A 115 7.09 -7.81 -25.23
CA GLU A 115 5.88 -8.60 -25.49
C GLU A 115 4.66 -8.02 -24.78
N THR A 116 4.82 -7.60 -23.53
CA THR A 116 3.77 -6.95 -22.74
C THR A 116 3.31 -5.65 -23.40
N ALA A 117 4.24 -4.79 -23.83
CA ALA A 117 3.90 -3.52 -24.49
C ALA A 117 3.11 -3.72 -25.80
N ARG A 118 3.41 -4.81 -26.53
CA ARG A 118 2.72 -5.19 -27.78
C ARG A 118 1.36 -5.84 -27.54
N SER A 119 1.15 -6.53 -26.41
CA SER A 119 -0.11 -7.23 -26.11
C SER A 119 -1.20 -6.31 -25.55
N VAL A 120 -0.83 -5.24 -24.85
CA VAL A 120 -1.76 -4.31 -24.21
C VAL A 120 -2.22 -3.22 -25.20
N VAL A 121 -2.89 -3.63 -26.29
CA VAL A 121 -3.36 -2.70 -27.34
C VAL A 121 -4.69 -2.02 -27.02
N SER A 122 -5.50 -2.64 -26.16
CA SER A 122 -6.84 -2.17 -25.79
C SER A 122 -6.82 -0.86 -24.99
N LEU A 123 -5.70 -0.53 -24.35
CA LEU A 123 -5.57 0.66 -23.52
C LEU A 123 -5.03 1.85 -24.33
N PRO A 124 -5.62 3.05 -24.14
CA PRO A 124 -5.06 4.31 -24.65
C PRO A 124 -3.60 4.50 -24.23
N ALA A 125 -2.82 5.11 -25.12
CA ALA A 125 -1.39 5.33 -24.90
C ALA A 125 -1.08 6.09 -23.59
N SER A 126 -1.94 7.02 -23.20
CA SER A 126 -1.80 7.84 -21.98
C SER A 126 -1.88 7.05 -20.67
N ILE A 127 -2.54 5.89 -20.65
CA ILE A 127 -2.71 5.07 -19.43
C ILE A 127 -1.97 3.73 -19.51
N ARG A 128 -1.61 3.28 -20.72
CA ARG A 128 -0.99 1.97 -20.98
C ARG A 128 0.27 1.76 -20.15
N GLY A 129 1.14 2.76 -20.08
CA GLY A 129 2.39 2.68 -19.31
C GLY A 129 2.13 2.43 -17.83
N SER A 130 1.20 3.17 -17.22
CA SER A 130 0.83 3.02 -15.81
C SER A 130 0.19 1.67 -15.51
N ALA A 131 -0.68 1.18 -16.40
CA ALA A 131 -1.30 -0.14 -16.26
C ALA A 131 -0.27 -1.27 -16.36
N ILE A 132 0.66 -1.21 -17.32
CA ILE A 132 1.77 -2.17 -17.44
C ILE A 132 2.69 -2.10 -16.23
N TYR A 133 3.03 -0.90 -15.76
CA TYR A 133 3.85 -0.72 -14.57
C TYR A 133 3.22 -1.39 -13.32
N ARG A 134 1.89 -1.35 -13.18
CA ARG A 134 1.19 -1.94 -12.04
C ARG A 134 0.91 -3.43 -12.18
N HIS A 135 0.49 -3.88 -13.37
CA HIS A 135 -0.06 -5.23 -13.57
C HIS A 135 0.80 -6.12 -14.47
N GLY A 136 1.81 -5.56 -15.12
CA GLY A 136 2.65 -6.24 -16.10
C GLY A 136 1.83 -6.86 -17.23
N ASP A 137 2.07 -8.14 -17.53
CA ASP A 137 1.36 -8.87 -18.59
C ASP A 137 -0.17 -8.96 -18.38
N ARG A 138 -0.63 -8.85 -17.12
CA ARG A 138 -2.04 -8.82 -16.75
C ARG A 138 -2.73 -7.50 -17.10
N ALA A 139 -2.00 -6.45 -17.48
CA ALA A 139 -2.60 -5.20 -17.93
C ALA A 139 -3.51 -5.39 -19.16
N SER A 140 -3.27 -6.43 -19.96
CA SER A 140 -4.13 -6.85 -21.08
C SER A 140 -5.56 -7.22 -20.65
N GLN A 141 -5.75 -7.58 -19.38
CA GLN A 141 -7.03 -7.95 -18.79
C GLN A 141 -7.83 -6.73 -18.30
N VAL A 142 -7.25 -5.53 -18.33
CA VAL A 142 -7.95 -4.30 -17.94
C VAL A 142 -9.00 -3.99 -19.02
N PRO A 143 -10.29 -3.95 -18.67
CA PRO A 143 -11.34 -3.66 -19.63
C PRO A 143 -11.27 -2.21 -20.10
N ALA A 144 -11.57 -2.01 -21.38
CA ALA A 144 -11.62 -0.71 -22.05
C ALA A 144 -12.70 -0.70 -23.15
N ALA A 145 -13.77 -1.49 -22.97
CA ALA A 145 -14.77 -1.73 -24.01
C ALA A 145 -15.85 -0.64 -24.06
N ASP A 146 -16.23 -0.09 -22.91
CA ASP A 146 -17.27 0.93 -22.80
C ASP A 146 -16.73 2.29 -22.32
N ARG A 147 -17.56 3.33 -22.43
CA ARG A 147 -17.21 4.70 -22.02
C ARG A 147 -16.84 4.78 -20.54
N LEU A 148 -17.46 3.95 -19.69
CA LEU A 148 -17.18 3.95 -18.26
C LEU A 148 -15.77 3.40 -18.02
N ASP A 149 -15.43 2.27 -18.62
CA ASP A 149 -14.15 1.60 -18.46
C ASP A 149 -12.96 2.49 -18.86
N THR A 150 -13.13 3.33 -19.89
CA THR A 150 -12.11 4.30 -20.31
C THR A 150 -12.12 5.60 -19.51
N SER A 151 -13.10 5.83 -18.64
CA SER A 151 -13.18 7.06 -17.83
C SER A 151 -12.10 7.08 -16.76
N LEU A 152 -11.37 8.20 -16.66
CA LEU A 152 -10.35 8.40 -15.64
C LEU A 152 -11.00 8.59 -14.25
N VAL A 153 -10.42 7.90 -13.27
CA VAL A 153 -10.78 7.99 -11.85
C VAL A 153 -9.71 8.77 -11.11
N CYS A 154 -8.43 8.45 -11.34
CA CYS A 154 -7.28 9.16 -10.78
C CYS A 154 -6.36 9.62 -11.90
N GLU A 155 -6.28 10.94 -12.09
CA GLU A 155 -5.44 11.58 -13.09
C GLU A 155 -3.95 11.46 -12.72
N CYS A 156 -3.63 11.66 -11.44
CA CYS A 156 -2.24 11.63 -10.97
C CYS A 156 -1.56 10.26 -11.16
N GLU A 157 -2.33 9.18 -11.10
CA GLU A 157 -1.83 7.80 -11.22
C GLU A 157 -2.35 7.14 -12.50
N ALA A 158 -3.06 7.87 -13.36
CA ALA A 158 -3.67 7.36 -14.60
C ALA A 158 -4.46 6.06 -14.39
N VAL A 159 -5.38 6.06 -13.40
CA VAL A 159 -6.25 4.91 -13.10
C VAL A 159 -7.62 5.15 -13.72
N THR A 160 -8.14 4.18 -14.47
CA THR A 160 -9.49 4.24 -15.05
C THR A 160 -10.51 3.42 -14.26
N ALA A 161 -11.80 3.61 -14.54
CA ALA A 161 -12.85 2.79 -13.94
C ALA A 161 -12.75 1.33 -14.40
N GLY A 162 -12.23 1.08 -15.61
CA GLY A 162 -11.95 -0.26 -16.10
C GLY A 162 -10.88 -0.95 -15.25
N GLU A 163 -9.83 -0.23 -14.88
CA GLU A 163 -8.81 -0.75 -13.96
C GLU A 163 -9.36 -1.01 -12.55
N VAL A 164 -10.24 -0.13 -12.05
CA VAL A 164 -10.97 -0.37 -10.79
C VAL A 164 -11.79 -1.66 -10.88
N ARG A 165 -12.53 -1.86 -11.98
CA ARG A 165 -13.33 -3.08 -12.22
C ARG A 165 -12.45 -4.33 -12.27
N TYR A 166 -11.32 -4.26 -12.97
CA TYR A 166 -10.35 -5.35 -13.02
C TYR A 166 -9.83 -5.69 -11.62
N ALA A 167 -9.49 -4.68 -10.82
CA ALA A 167 -9.00 -4.88 -9.46
C ALA A 167 -10.05 -5.50 -8.52
N VAL A 168 -11.31 -5.09 -8.64
CA VAL A 168 -12.44 -5.70 -7.92
C VAL A 168 -12.60 -7.18 -8.29
N ASN A 169 -12.62 -7.48 -9.59
CA ASN A 169 -12.91 -8.82 -10.07
C ASN A 169 -11.74 -9.81 -9.92
N SER A 170 -10.49 -9.32 -9.98
CA SER A 170 -9.32 -10.18 -10.19
C SER A 170 -8.22 -10.03 -9.13
N LEU A 171 -8.31 -9.02 -8.24
CA LEU A 171 -7.27 -8.70 -7.25
C LEU A 171 -7.79 -8.59 -5.81
N THR A 172 -9.01 -9.09 -5.57
CA THR A 172 -9.65 -9.18 -4.24
C THR A 172 -9.72 -7.81 -3.55
N VAL A 173 -10.21 -6.80 -4.27
CA VAL A 173 -10.41 -5.47 -3.71
C VAL A 173 -11.78 -5.39 -3.04
N ASN A 174 -11.78 -5.18 -1.72
CA ASN A 174 -13.01 -5.12 -0.91
C ASN A 174 -13.31 -3.72 -0.34
N ASN A 175 -12.36 -2.79 -0.45
CA ASN A 175 -12.48 -1.43 0.08
C ASN A 175 -11.49 -0.48 -0.62
N LEU A 176 -11.59 0.82 -0.31
CA LEU A 176 -10.70 1.85 -0.86
C LEU A 176 -9.21 1.63 -0.55
N VAL A 177 -8.88 1.05 0.61
CA VAL A 177 -7.48 0.79 1.00
C VAL A 177 -6.88 -0.30 0.12
N ASP A 178 -7.62 -1.37 -0.14
CA ASP A 178 -7.22 -2.44 -1.05
C ASP A 178 -7.11 -1.90 -2.48
N LEU A 179 -8.06 -1.08 -2.91
CA LEU A 179 -8.02 -0.44 -4.22
C LEU A 179 -6.74 0.39 -4.37
N ARG A 180 -6.38 1.20 -3.38
CA ARG A 180 -5.12 1.95 -3.35
C ARG A 180 -3.91 1.03 -3.45
N ARG A 181 -3.88 -0.07 -2.69
CA ARG A 181 -2.75 -1.02 -2.73
C ARG A 181 -2.59 -1.67 -4.11
N ARG A 182 -3.68 -1.91 -4.84
CA ARG A 182 -3.67 -2.57 -6.16
C ARG A 182 -3.49 -1.62 -7.35
N THR A 183 -3.98 -0.39 -7.24
CA THR A 183 -4.08 0.56 -8.39
C THR A 183 -3.34 1.87 -8.16
N ARG A 184 -2.88 2.14 -6.92
CA ARG A 184 -2.30 3.42 -6.48
C ARG A 184 -3.28 4.60 -6.46
N VAL A 185 -4.59 4.40 -6.59
CA VAL A 185 -5.60 5.46 -6.36
C VAL A 185 -5.34 6.18 -5.03
N GLY A 186 -5.23 7.51 -5.09
CA GLY A 186 -4.93 8.36 -3.94
C GLY A 186 -3.47 8.38 -3.49
N MET A 187 -2.54 7.85 -4.30
CA MET A 187 -1.09 7.95 -4.04
C MET A 187 -0.39 9.07 -4.82
N GLY A 188 -1.09 9.69 -5.77
CA GLY A 188 -0.57 10.79 -6.57
C GLY A 188 -0.48 12.12 -5.83
N THR A 189 -0.14 13.19 -6.54
CA THR A 189 0.14 14.52 -5.96
C THR A 189 -0.99 15.09 -5.11
N CYS A 190 -2.25 14.89 -5.50
CA CYS A 190 -3.43 15.34 -4.76
C CYS A 190 -3.76 14.48 -3.53
N GLN A 191 -2.98 13.43 -3.26
CA GLN A 191 -3.11 12.58 -2.08
C GLN A 191 -4.49 11.93 -1.87
N GLY A 192 -5.34 11.84 -2.91
CA GLY A 192 -6.70 11.27 -2.80
C GLY A 192 -7.83 12.30 -2.91
N GLU A 193 -7.51 13.59 -2.89
CA GLU A 193 -8.48 14.68 -2.92
C GLU A 193 -9.53 14.54 -4.03
N LEU A 194 -9.14 14.32 -5.29
CA LEU A 194 -10.10 14.29 -6.39
C LEU A 194 -10.66 12.88 -6.68
N CYS A 195 -9.84 11.86 -6.47
CA CYS A 195 -10.15 10.50 -6.91
C CYS A 195 -10.86 9.64 -5.86
N ALA A 196 -10.74 9.95 -4.56
CA ALA A 196 -11.27 9.11 -3.50
C ALA A 196 -12.80 8.99 -3.56
N CYS A 197 -13.51 10.11 -3.74
CA CYS A 197 -14.97 10.11 -3.88
C CYS A 197 -15.44 9.27 -5.09
N ARG A 198 -14.79 9.47 -6.24
CA ARG A 198 -15.10 8.74 -7.49
C ARG A 198 -14.86 7.24 -7.31
N ALA A 199 -13.73 6.88 -6.71
CA ALA A 199 -13.39 5.49 -6.40
C ALA A 199 -14.41 4.85 -5.45
N ALA A 200 -14.83 5.56 -4.40
CA ALA A 200 -15.84 5.07 -3.46
C ALA A 200 -17.19 4.81 -4.17
N GLY A 201 -17.61 5.73 -5.05
CA GLY A 201 -18.80 5.56 -5.88
C GLY A 201 -18.70 4.36 -6.83
N LEU A 202 -17.52 4.08 -7.38
CA LEU A 202 -17.31 2.89 -8.21
C LEU A 202 -17.36 1.59 -7.41
N LEU A 203 -16.84 1.55 -6.19
CA LEU A 203 -16.97 0.39 -5.32
C LEU A 203 -18.45 0.08 -5.02
N THR A 204 -19.27 1.12 -4.76
CA THR A 204 -20.72 0.95 -4.66
C THR A 204 -21.32 0.42 -5.95
N ARG A 205 -20.97 1.02 -7.09
CA ARG A 205 -21.49 0.64 -8.42
C ARG A 205 -21.14 -0.81 -8.78
N PHE A 206 -19.96 -1.27 -8.39
CA PHE A 206 -19.49 -2.64 -8.62
C PHE A 206 -19.89 -3.61 -7.51
N LYS A 207 -20.82 -3.19 -6.62
CA LYS A 207 -21.40 -4.03 -5.56
C LYS A 207 -20.38 -4.56 -4.54
N VAL A 208 -19.28 -3.82 -4.33
CA VAL A 208 -18.27 -4.12 -3.32
C VAL A 208 -18.69 -3.59 -1.95
N SER A 209 -19.34 -2.43 -1.93
CA SER A 209 -19.79 -1.75 -0.71
C SER A 209 -21.20 -1.19 -0.87
N THR A 210 -21.89 -1.05 0.26
CA THR A 210 -23.13 -0.26 0.34
C THR A 210 -22.82 1.25 0.32
N PRO A 211 -23.79 2.12 0.01
CA PRO A 211 -23.60 3.57 0.08
C PRO A 211 -23.08 4.05 1.44
N GLN A 212 -23.60 3.50 2.54
CA GLN A 212 -23.18 3.83 3.91
C GLN A 212 -21.73 3.41 4.16
N GLN A 213 -21.35 2.19 3.76
CA GLN A 213 -19.96 1.74 3.86
C GLN A 213 -19.02 2.59 3.00
N SER A 214 -19.45 3.04 1.82
CA SER A 214 -18.64 3.88 0.95
C SER A 214 -18.37 5.26 1.55
N ILE A 215 -19.34 5.87 2.24
CA ILE A 215 -19.13 7.14 2.97
C ILE A 215 -18.14 6.94 4.12
N ALA A 216 -18.32 5.88 4.92
CA ALA A 216 -17.41 5.57 6.03
C ALA A 216 -15.98 5.29 5.53
N GLN A 217 -15.83 4.49 4.46
CA GLN A 217 -14.54 4.20 3.85
C GLN A 217 -13.90 5.47 3.27
N LEU A 218 -14.67 6.36 2.66
CA LEU A 218 -14.17 7.63 2.12
C LEU A 218 -13.61 8.52 3.23
N SER A 219 -14.36 8.69 4.32
CA SER A 219 -13.89 9.42 5.51
C SER A 219 -12.60 8.81 6.07
N GLN A 220 -12.60 7.50 6.33
CA GLN A 220 -11.43 6.79 6.84
C GLN A 220 -10.23 6.93 5.89
N PHE A 221 -10.45 6.79 4.58
CA PHE A 221 -9.40 6.92 3.59
C PHE A 221 -8.76 8.30 3.66
N LEU A 222 -9.55 9.37 3.62
CA LEU A 222 -9.06 10.75 3.69
C LEU A 222 -8.36 11.05 5.03
N ASN A 223 -8.85 10.51 6.15
CA ASN A 223 -8.19 10.64 7.45
C ASN A 223 -6.82 9.94 7.47
N GLU A 224 -6.71 8.75 6.88
CA GLU A 224 -5.40 8.09 6.65
C GLU A 224 -4.51 8.87 5.68
N ARG A 225 -5.09 9.67 4.78
CA ARG A 225 -4.35 10.63 3.96
C ARG A 225 -3.78 11.76 4.81
N TRP A 226 -4.62 12.38 5.61
CA TRP A 226 -4.29 13.46 6.52
C TRP A 226 -3.20 13.10 7.54
N LYS A 227 -3.23 11.89 8.13
CA LYS A 227 -2.17 11.43 9.06
C LYS A 227 -0.75 11.56 8.50
N GLY A 228 -0.58 11.41 7.18
CA GLY A 228 0.70 11.59 6.52
C GLY A 228 1.01 13.02 6.07
N VAL A 229 0.00 13.89 5.94
CA VAL A 229 0.16 15.30 5.56
C VAL A 229 0.32 16.20 6.79
N ARG A 230 -0.33 15.86 7.91
CA ARG A 230 -0.25 16.59 9.19
C ARG A 230 1.18 16.99 9.62
N PRO A 231 2.20 16.10 9.62
CA PRO A 231 3.55 16.47 10.04
C PRO A 231 4.28 17.37 9.04
N ILE A 232 3.69 17.62 7.87
CA ILE A 232 4.22 18.47 6.80
C ILE A 232 3.25 19.59 6.42
N ALA A 233 2.26 19.88 7.27
CA ALA A 233 1.16 20.80 6.99
C ALA A 233 1.60 22.27 7.05
N TRP A 234 2.50 22.66 6.15
CA TRP A 234 2.95 24.03 5.91
C TRP A 234 3.01 24.31 4.41
N GLY A 235 3.10 25.59 4.03
CA GLY A 235 3.19 25.99 2.63
C GLY A 235 2.05 25.44 1.78
N ASP A 236 2.37 24.83 0.65
CA ASP A 236 1.37 24.30 -0.28
C ASP A 236 0.62 23.07 0.27
N ALA A 237 1.25 22.23 1.09
CA ALA A 237 0.59 21.07 1.67
C ALA A 237 -0.56 21.47 2.61
N LEU A 238 -0.41 22.58 3.35
CA LEU A 238 -1.48 23.14 4.17
C LEU A 238 -2.62 23.69 3.30
N ARG A 239 -2.30 24.45 2.24
CA ARG A 239 -3.29 24.99 1.30
C ARG A 239 -4.11 23.89 0.63
N GLU A 240 -3.48 22.81 0.20
CA GLU A 240 -4.15 21.64 -0.38
C GLU A 240 -5.04 20.92 0.64
N SER A 241 -4.59 20.83 1.90
CA SER A 241 -5.37 20.21 2.98
C SER A 241 -6.63 21.02 3.31
N GLU A 242 -6.51 22.35 3.37
CA GLU A 242 -7.66 23.26 3.54
C GLU A 242 -8.64 23.14 2.37
N PHE A 243 -8.14 23.09 1.13
CA PHE A 243 -8.98 22.92 -0.04
C PHE A 243 -9.69 21.54 -0.04
N THR A 244 -8.97 20.48 0.32
CA THR A 244 -9.55 19.13 0.50
C THR A 244 -10.67 19.17 1.54
N SER A 245 -10.43 19.81 2.69
CA SER A 245 -11.43 19.97 3.74
C SER A 245 -12.67 20.70 3.22
N TRP A 246 -12.49 21.81 2.50
CA TRP A 246 -13.61 22.56 1.91
C TRP A 246 -14.43 21.72 0.92
N VAL A 247 -13.77 20.94 0.06
CA VAL A 247 -14.46 20.03 -0.88
C VAL A 247 -15.28 18.98 -0.13
N TYR A 248 -14.69 18.28 0.83
CA TYR A 248 -15.36 17.14 1.46
C TYR A 248 -16.34 17.52 2.58
N GLN A 249 -15.97 18.47 3.44
CA GLN A 249 -16.85 18.95 4.50
C GLN A 249 -17.90 19.91 3.96
N GLY A 250 -17.48 20.87 3.14
CA GLY A 250 -18.36 21.93 2.64
C GLY A 250 -19.32 21.46 1.54
N LEU A 251 -18.84 20.73 0.53
CA LEU A 251 -19.68 20.32 -0.61
C LEU A 251 -20.32 18.94 -0.41
N CYS A 252 -19.59 17.99 0.21
CA CYS A 252 -20.07 16.62 0.37
C CYS A 252 -20.70 16.33 1.74
N GLY A 253 -20.66 17.27 2.69
CA GLY A 253 -21.21 17.07 4.04
C GLY A 253 -20.55 15.92 4.82
N LEU A 254 -19.29 15.58 4.50
CA LEU A 254 -18.50 14.64 5.29
C LEU A 254 -18.05 15.34 6.56
N GLU A 255 -18.95 15.41 7.53
CA GLU A 255 -18.63 15.93 8.86
C GLU A 255 -17.64 15.02 9.58
N ALA A 256 -16.83 15.61 10.47
CA ALA A 256 -16.00 14.83 11.37
C ALA A 256 -16.91 13.91 12.20
N GLN A 257 -16.75 12.59 12.05
CA GLN A 257 -17.32 11.68 13.03
C GLN A 257 -16.68 12.02 14.37
N ALA A 258 -17.50 12.44 15.34
CA ALA A 258 -17.05 12.48 16.73
C ALA A 258 -16.65 11.05 17.10
N ASP A 259 -15.35 10.80 17.23
CA ASP A 259 -14.83 9.53 17.72
C ASP A 259 -15.33 9.33 19.16
N LYS A 260 -16.45 8.62 19.31
CA LYS A 260 -16.98 8.22 20.63
C LYS A 260 -16.06 7.23 21.37
N GLU A 261 -14.91 6.88 20.80
CA GLU A 261 -13.95 5.91 21.36
C GLU A 261 -12.55 6.51 21.64
N GLN A 262 -12.28 7.77 21.30
CA GLN A 262 -10.95 8.37 21.52
C GLN A 262 -10.76 8.99 22.93
N GLU A 263 -11.83 9.30 23.67
CA GLU A 263 -11.75 9.86 25.03
C GLU A 263 -11.29 8.86 26.11
N ALA A 264 -11.19 7.56 25.78
CA ALA A 264 -10.76 6.54 26.74
C ALA A 264 -9.25 6.28 26.77
N ASP A 265 -8.52 6.58 25.69
CA ASP A 265 -7.09 6.25 25.55
C ASP A 265 -6.14 7.41 25.93
N ASP A 266 -6.64 8.64 26.06
CA ASP A 266 -5.87 9.80 26.56
C ASP A 266 -5.99 9.98 28.10
N ALA A 267 -6.60 9.01 28.80
CA ALA A 267 -6.85 9.04 30.25
C ALA A 267 -6.09 7.97 31.07
N ILE A 268 -5.10 7.27 30.49
CA ILE A 268 -4.22 6.34 31.23
C ILE A 268 -2.75 6.60 30.92
#